data_AF-A0A8E6EXV4-F1
#
_entry.id   AF-A0A8E6EXV4-F1
#
_cell.length_a   1.000
_cell.length_b   1.000
_cell.length_c   1.000
_cell.angle_alpha   90.00
_cell.angle_beta   90.00
_cell.angle_gamma   90.00
#
_symmetry.space_group_name_H-M   'P 1'
#
loop_
_entity.id
_entity.type
_entity.pdbx_description
1 polymer ?
#
loop_
_entity_poly.entity_id
_entity_poly.type
_entity_poly.pdbx_seq_one_letter_code
_entity_poly.pdbx_strand_id
1 'polypeptide(L)'
;MRVIEDDPNLLEKLRDRDYPGRVERVILFTLEAWDINCQQHIHKRYSERQLVPLLEPLRSRIRELEAEWARMRKGMSGVGTK
;
A
#
# COMPACT_ATOMS: atom_id res chain seq x y z
N MET A 1 1.45 -13.55 -27.38
CA MET A 1 2.94 -13.57 -27.37
C MET A 1 3.42 -14.09 -28.71
N ARG A 2 4.39 -13.44 -29.34
CA ARG A 2 4.96 -13.84 -30.64
C ARG A 2 6.48 -13.82 -30.59
N VAL A 3 7.12 -14.73 -31.30
CA VAL A 3 8.58 -14.74 -31.49
C VAL A 3 8.85 -14.21 -32.90
N ILE A 4 9.78 -13.25 -33.01
CA ILE A 4 10.19 -12.63 -34.27
C ILE A 4 11.70 -12.80 -34.41
N GLU A 5 12.15 -13.38 -35.52
CA GLU A 5 13.56 -13.68 -35.80
C GLU A 5 14.16 -12.78 -36.89
N ASP A 6 13.33 -12.30 -37.82
CA ASP A 6 13.80 -11.64 -39.06
C ASP A 6 13.38 -10.16 -39.18
N ASP A 7 13.30 -9.44 -38.05
CA ASP A 7 13.05 -7.99 -38.07
C ASP A 7 14.30 -7.21 -37.62
N PRO A 8 15.13 -6.72 -38.56
CA PRO A 8 16.36 -5.99 -38.25
C PRO A 8 16.13 -4.76 -37.38
N ASN A 9 14.97 -4.09 -37.54
CA ASN A 9 14.66 -2.88 -36.78
C ASN A 9 14.34 -3.19 -35.32
N LEU A 10 13.62 -4.27 -35.05
CA LEU A 10 13.32 -4.70 -33.68
C LEU A 10 14.55 -5.32 -33.00
N LEU A 11 15.34 -6.10 -33.73
CA LEU A 11 16.59 -6.67 -33.22
C LEU A 11 17.59 -5.58 -32.81
N GLU A 12 17.74 -4.54 -33.62
CA GLU A 12 18.62 -3.40 -33.31
C GLU A 12 18.13 -2.61 -32.09
N LYS A 13 16.81 -2.39 -31.96
CA LYS A 13 16.24 -1.68 -30.80
C LYS A 13 16.43 -2.39 -29.46
N LEU A 14 16.58 -3.72 -29.49
CA LEU A 14 16.76 -4.55 -28.31
C LEU A 14 18.22 -4.92 -28.05
N ARG A 15 19.15 -4.43 -28.89
CA ARG A 15 20.58 -4.63 -28.71
C ARG A 15 21.09 -3.74 -27.58
N ASP A 16 21.71 -4.36 -26.58
CA ASP A 16 22.55 -3.66 -25.62
C ASP A 16 23.93 -3.39 -26.24
N ARG A 17 24.38 -2.14 -26.23
CA ARG A 17 25.65 -1.73 -26.85
C ARG A 17 26.88 -2.17 -26.06
N ASP A 18 26.71 -2.38 -24.75
CA ASP A 18 27.80 -2.77 -23.85
C ASP A 18 27.90 -4.29 -23.70
N TYR A 19 26.95 -5.03 -24.29
CA TYR A 19 26.94 -6.49 -24.32
C TYR A 19 27.30 -7.02 -25.72
N PRO A 20 28.35 -7.84 -25.87
CA PRO A 20 28.83 -8.30 -27.18
C PRO A 20 27.93 -9.37 -27.84
N GLY A 21 26.86 -9.81 -27.18
CA GLY A 21 25.96 -10.83 -27.70
C GLY A 21 25.09 -10.33 -28.86
N ARG A 22 24.91 -11.17 -29.88
CA ARG A 22 23.98 -10.91 -30.98
C ARG A 22 22.56 -11.24 -30.56
N VAL A 23 21.64 -10.29 -30.71
CA VAL A 23 20.20 -10.55 -30.57
C VAL A 23 19.74 -11.37 -31.77
N GLU A 24 19.18 -12.56 -31.53
CA GLU A 24 18.70 -13.47 -32.59
C GLU A 24 17.18 -13.56 -32.63
N ARG A 25 16.51 -13.25 -31.52
CA ARG A 25 15.07 -13.42 -31.34
C ARG A 25 14.49 -12.30 -30.51
N VAL A 26 13.31 -11.85 -30.91
CA VAL A 26 12.49 -10.90 -30.16
C VAL A 26 11.23 -11.61 -29.68
N ILE A 27 10.97 -11.54 -28.37
CA ILE A 27 9.72 -12.00 -27.79
C ILE A 27 8.81 -10.80 -27.60
N LEU A 28 7.79 -10.68 -28.44
CA LEU A 28 6.83 -9.58 -28.42
C LEU A 28 5.58 -9.95 -27.62
N PHE A 29 5.30 -9.15 -26.60
CA PHE A 29 4.07 -9.22 -25.82
C PHE A 29 3.11 -8.14 -26.27
N THR A 30 1.84 -8.50 -26.45
CA THR A 30 0.74 -7.54 -26.55
C THR A 30 0.02 -7.57 -25.22
N LEU A 31 -0.03 -6.42 -24.56
CA LEU A 31 -0.65 -6.28 -23.25
C LEU A 31 -2.02 -5.66 -23.43
N GLU A 32 -3.06 -6.32 -22.91
CA GLU A 32 -4.44 -5.80 -22.94
C GLU A 32 -4.66 -4.74 -21.85
N ALA A 33 -3.98 -4.89 -20.71
CA ALA A 33 -3.93 -3.93 -19.63
C ALA A 33 -2.56 -3.98 -18.95
N TRP A 34 -2.02 -2.82 -18.61
CA TRP A 34 -0.83 -2.70 -17.76
C TRP A 34 -1.26 -2.15 -16.41
N ASP A 35 -1.42 -3.05 -15.44
CA ASP A 35 -1.77 -2.68 -14.08
C ASP A 35 -0.50 -2.59 -13.23
N ILE A 36 -0.14 -1.37 -12.82
CA ILE A 36 0.95 -1.12 -11.86
C ILE A 36 0.59 -1.67 -10.46
N ASN A 37 -0.69 -1.94 -10.20
CA ASN A 37 -1.14 -2.45 -8.92
C ASN A 37 -0.83 -3.95 -8.80
N CYS A 38 0.29 -4.25 -8.13
CA CYS A 38 0.58 -5.59 -7.68
C CYS A 38 -0.42 -6.01 -6.60
N GLN A 39 -1.21 -7.06 -6.86
CA GLN A 39 -2.22 -7.57 -5.92
C GLN A 39 -1.63 -7.99 -4.56
N GLN A 40 -0.33 -8.27 -4.47
CA GLN A 40 0.35 -8.58 -3.20
C GLN A 40 0.42 -7.40 -2.22
N HIS A 41 0.22 -6.15 -2.65
CA HIS A 41 0.39 -4.95 -1.81
C HIS A 41 -0.88 -4.09 -1.66
N ILE A 42 -2.04 -4.55 -2.11
CA ILE A 42 -3.28 -3.78 -1.96
C ILE A 42 -3.77 -3.93 -0.51
N HIS A 43 -3.59 -2.88 0.29
CA HIS A 43 -4.17 -2.82 1.64
C HIS A 43 -5.71 -2.91 1.58
N LYS A 44 -6.28 -3.75 2.44
CA LYS A 44 -7.74 -3.91 2.53
C LYS A 44 -8.39 -2.57 2.84
N ARG A 45 -9.32 -2.14 1.97
CA ARG A 45 -10.17 -0.97 2.19
C ARG A 45 -11.41 -1.40 2.97
N TYR A 46 -11.64 -0.74 4.11
CA TYR A 46 -12.88 -0.87 4.88
C TYR A 46 -13.69 0.41 4.73
N SER A 47 -14.99 0.25 4.49
CA SER A 47 -15.92 1.38 4.42
C SER A 47 -16.22 1.92 5.82
N GLU A 48 -16.65 3.18 5.89
CA GLU A 48 -17.09 3.80 7.14
C GLU A 48 -18.19 2.99 7.83
N ARG A 49 -19.16 2.46 7.07
CA ARG A 49 -20.24 1.61 7.59
C ARG A 49 -19.73 0.35 8.28
N GLN A 50 -18.59 -0.19 7.85
CA GLN A 50 -17.96 -1.35 8.48
C GLN A 50 -17.17 -0.98 9.73
N LEU A 51 -16.54 0.20 9.76
CA LEU A 51 -15.66 0.62 10.84
C LEU A 51 -16.42 1.29 12.00
N VAL A 52 -17.45 2.09 11.73
CA VAL A 52 -18.17 2.86 12.74
C VAL A 52 -18.70 1.97 13.88
N PRO A 53 -19.38 0.83 13.61
CA PRO A 53 -19.88 -0.03 14.70
C PRO A 53 -18.78 -0.62 15.58
N LEU A 54 -17.58 -0.83 15.02
CA LEU A 54 -16.43 -1.37 15.75
C LEU A 54 -15.73 -0.30 16.59
N LEU A 55 -15.69 0.94 16.11
CA LEU A 55 -14.95 2.04 16.75
C LEU A 55 -15.77 2.76 17.82
N GLU A 56 -17.10 2.81 17.71
CA GLU A 56 -17.93 3.58 18.66
C GLU A 56 -17.85 3.09 20.11
N PRO A 57 -17.81 1.78 20.40
CA PRO A 57 -17.60 1.29 21.77
C PRO A 57 -16.24 1.72 22.34
N LEU A 58 -15.19 1.66 21.51
CA LEU A 58 -13.84 2.07 21.90
C LEU A 58 -13.77 3.57 22.21
N ARG A 59 -14.39 4.40 21.36
CA ARG A 59 -14.48 5.84 21.58
C ARG A 59 -15.24 6.18 22.86
N SER A 60 -16.33 5.46 23.14
CA SER A 60 -17.08 5.63 24.39
C SER A 60 -16.22 5.31 25.60
N ARG A 61 -15.48 4.19 25.57
CA ARG A 61 -14.61 3.80 26.67
C ARG A 61 -13.46 4.80 26.89
N ILE A 62 -12.88 5.33 25.82
CA ILE A 62 -11.85 6.37 25.90
C ILE A 62 -12.41 7.61 26.61
N ARG A 63 -13.59 8.10 26.21
CA ARG A 63 -14.23 9.27 26.85
C ARG A 63 -14.48 9.08 28.35
N GLU A 64 -14.95 7.90 28.75
CA GLU A 64 -15.14 7.56 30.16
C GLU A 64 -13.83 7.60 30.94
N LEU A 65 -12.81 6.92 30.42
CA LEU A 65 -11.50 6.84 31.06
C LEU A 65 -10.84 8.21 31.15
N GLU A 66 -10.92 9.03 30.11
CA GLU A 66 -10.42 10.40 30.11
C GLU A 66 -11.14 11.26 31.16
N ALA A 67 -12.45 11.08 31.33
CA ALA A 67 -13.22 11.80 32.35
C ALA A 67 -12.86 11.35 33.77
N GLU A 68 -12.71 10.04 34.01
CA GLU A 68 -12.25 9.50 35.30
C GLU A 68 -10.85 9.99 35.64
N TRP A 69 -9.93 9.91 34.68
CA TRP A 69 -8.56 10.38 34.84
C TRP A 69 -8.49 11.88 35.13
N ALA A 70 -9.30 12.69 34.45
CA ALA A 70 -9.39 14.13 34.73
C ALA A 70 -9.90 14.42 36.15
N ARG A 71 -10.87 13.65 36.66
CA ARG A 71 -11.38 13.77 38.04
C ARG A 71 -10.30 13.40 39.06
N MET A 72 -9.61 12.27 38.85
CA MET A 72 -8.53 11.82 39.72
C MET A 72 -7.38 12.83 39.74
N ARG A 73 -6.98 13.35 38.57
CA ARG A 73 -5.91 14.35 38.47
C ARG A 73 -6.25 15.66 39.19
N LYS A 74 -7.50 16.12 39.11
CA LYS A 74 -7.98 17.29 39.88
C LYS A 74 -7.97 17.03 41.40
N GLY A 75 -8.30 15.81 41.83
CA GLY A 75 -8.20 15.40 43.22
C GLY A 75 -6.76 15.31 43.73
N MET A 76 -5.84 14.79 42.91
CA MET A 76 -4.41 14.68 43.23
C MET A 76 -3.72 16.05 43.34
N SER A 77 -4.17 17.07 42.59
CA SER A 77 -3.69 18.46 42.77
C SER A 77 -4.14 19.13 44.07
N GLY A 78 -5.06 18.53 44.84
CA GLY A 78 -5.52 19.03 46.14
C GLY A 78 -4.91 18.33 47.36
N VAL A 79 -4.14 17.25 47.18
CA VAL A 79 -3.59 16.43 48.27
C VAL A 79 -2.14 16.79 48.63
N GLY A 80 -1.50 17.68 47.86
CA GLY A 80 -0.09 18.08 48.04
C GLY A 80 0.19 19.30 48.92
N THR A 81 -0.77 19.78 49.72
CA THR A 81 -0.54 20.92 50.62
C THR A 81 -1.15 20.66 52.00
N LYS A 82 -0.58 19.71 52.72
CA LYS A 82 -0.54 19.72 54.18
C LYS A 82 0.59 18.83 54.67
#